data_AF-A0A7S3IZQ2-F1
#
_entry.id   AF-A0A7S3IZQ2-F1
#
_cell.length_a   1.000
_cell.length_b   1.000
_cell.length_c   1.000
_cell.angle_alpha   90.00
_cell.angle_beta   90.00
_cell.angle_gamma   90.00
#
_symmetry.space_group_name_H-M   'P 1'
#
loop_
_entity.id
_entity.type
_entity.pdbx_description
1 polymer ?
#
loop_
_entity_poly.entity_id
_entity_poly.type
_entity_poly.pdbx_seq_one_letter_code
_entity_poly.pdbx_strand_id
1 'polypeptide(L)'
;QLPYMYLPPDDFKKWAQMLSLIYSDVICNTNTKGTCYFNKNCNHVVDHNYNINLSVGPVGEAFEIDVKLRQLMISGNLVGDSSDSCYIPIFKSENTEKDVWYLGNLLMNNYYM
;
A
#
# COMPACT_ATOMS: atom_id res chain seq x y z
N GLN A 1 11.36 -11.79 -6.20
CA GLN A 1 10.01 -11.34 -6.61
C GLN A 1 9.61 -10.19 -5.69
N LEU A 2 9.01 -9.13 -6.22
CA LEU A 2 8.56 -7.98 -5.44
C LEU A 2 7.20 -8.33 -4.79
N PRO A 3 7.11 -8.53 -3.46
CA PRO A 3 5.90 -9.07 -2.84
C PRO A 3 4.82 -8.00 -2.59
N TYR A 4 5.19 -6.73 -2.67
CA TYR A 4 4.37 -5.58 -2.31
C TYR A 4 3.89 -4.79 -3.53
N MET A 5 3.06 -3.78 -3.30
CA MET A 5 2.70 -2.83 -4.35
C MET A 5 3.78 -1.74 -4.45
N TYR A 6 4.13 -1.35 -5.68
CA TYR A 6 5.01 -0.22 -5.92
C TYR A 6 4.35 0.74 -6.91
N LEU A 7 4.23 2.00 -6.50
CA LEU A 7 3.61 3.06 -7.28
C LEU A 7 4.66 4.08 -7.74
N PRO A 8 4.49 4.67 -8.93
CA PRO A 8 5.31 5.80 -9.34
C PRO A 8 5.24 6.98 -8.35
N PRO A 9 6.25 7.87 -8.33
CA PRO A 9 6.34 8.93 -7.34
C PRO A 9 5.08 9.81 -7.19
N ASP A 10 4.46 10.20 -8.32
CA ASP A 10 3.29 11.06 -8.30
C ASP A 10 2.04 10.34 -7.77
N ASP A 11 1.86 9.08 -8.13
CA ASP A 11 0.74 8.27 -7.64
C ASP A 11 0.93 7.86 -6.18
N PHE A 12 2.16 7.53 -5.77
CA PHE A 12 2.49 7.31 -4.37
C PHE A 12 2.18 8.55 -3.51
N LYS A 13 2.47 9.76 -4.01
CA LYS A 13 2.16 10.99 -3.30
C LYS A 13 0.65 11.19 -3.13
N LYS A 14 -0.15 10.96 -4.17
CA LYS A 14 -1.62 11.02 -4.09
C LYS A 14 -2.17 9.97 -3.11
N TRP A 15 -1.65 8.75 -3.19
CA TRP A 15 -1.97 7.66 -2.26
C TRP A 15 -1.69 8.05 -0.81
N ALA A 16 -0.49 8.56 -0.52
CA ALA A 16 -0.09 9.01 0.81
C ALA A 16 -1.01 10.13 1.33
N GLN A 17 -1.37 11.08 0.48
CA GLN A 17 -2.30 12.17 0.84
C GLN A 17 -3.69 11.62 1.20
N MET A 18 -4.24 10.73 0.37
CA MET A 18 -5.52 10.08 0.65
C MET A 18 -5.48 9.32 1.98
N LEU A 19 -4.41 8.57 2.22
CA LEU A 19 -4.25 7.77 3.42
C LEU A 19 -4.21 8.64 4.70
N SER A 20 -3.57 9.79 4.64
CA SER A 20 -3.56 10.78 5.74
C SER A 20 -4.92 11.44 6.01
N LEU A 21 -5.86 11.40 5.07
CA LEU A 21 -7.25 11.82 5.31
C LEU A 21 -8.06 10.75 6.03
N ILE A 22 -7.71 9.47 5.85
CA ILE A 22 -8.40 8.33 6.48
C ILE A 22 -7.83 8.08 7.88
N TYR A 23 -6.50 8.15 8.01
CA TYR A 23 -5.78 7.87 9.25
C TYR A 23 -5.06 9.11 9.74
N SER A 24 -5.49 9.67 10.86
CA SER A 24 -4.86 10.87 11.43
C SER A 24 -3.46 10.62 12.01
N ASP A 25 -3.11 9.36 12.28
CA ASP A 25 -1.86 8.95 12.93
C ASP A 25 -0.91 8.20 12.00
N VAL A 26 -1.20 8.18 10.69
CA VAL A 26 -0.28 7.59 9.69
C VAL A 26 0.88 8.54 9.41
N ILE A 27 2.08 7.98 9.31
CA ILE A 27 3.32 8.67 8.98
C ILE A 27 3.73 8.27 7.57
N CYS A 28 3.69 9.21 6.63
CA CYS A 28 4.06 8.99 5.24
C CYS A 28 5.34 9.75 4.87
N ASN A 29 6.39 9.02 4.51
CA ASN A 29 7.67 9.54 4.06
C ASN A 29 7.71 9.62 2.51
N THR A 30 7.03 10.60 1.91
CA THR A 30 6.93 10.68 0.44
C THR A 30 8.26 10.95 -0.26
N ASN A 31 9.11 11.78 0.35
CA ASN A 31 10.31 12.29 -0.33
C ASN A 31 11.52 11.35 -0.17
N THR A 32 11.68 10.72 0.99
CA THR A 32 12.85 9.91 1.32
C THR A 32 12.57 8.43 1.09
N LYS A 33 11.87 7.78 2.02
CA LYS A 33 11.72 6.33 2.06
C LYS A 33 10.60 5.77 1.17
N GLY A 34 9.66 6.62 0.73
CA GLY A 34 8.54 6.18 -0.09
C GLY A 34 7.63 5.19 0.63
N THR A 35 7.40 5.39 1.92
CA THR A 35 6.64 4.46 2.77
C THR A 35 5.55 5.19 3.57
N CYS A 36 4.49 4.49 3.93
CA CYS A 36 3.51 4.92 4.92
C CYS A 36 3.38 3.87 6.02
N TYR A 37 3.43 4.30 7.27
CA TYR A 37 3.43 3.41 8.44
C TYR A 37 2.82 4.08 9.68
N PHE A 38 2.53 3.26 10.68
CA PHE A 38 2.07 3.66 12.00
C PHE A 38 3.15 3.33 13.02
N ASN A 39 3.38 4.22 14.00
CA ASN A 39 4.30 3.97 15.10
C ASN A 39 3.64 3.14 16.21
N LYS A 40 3.06 2.01 15.81
CA LYS A 40 2.42 1.00 16.68
C LYS A 40 2.25 -0.31 15.93
N ASN A 41 2.14 -1.39 16.68
CA ASN A 41 1.84 -2.72 16.14
C ASN A 41 0.53 -2.72 15.32
N CYS A 42 0.47 -3.53 14.26
CA CYS A 42 -0.70 -3.60 13.37
C CYS A 42 -2.00 -3.96 14.10
N ASN A 43 -1.94 -4.73 15.19
CA ASN A 43 -3.12 -5.07 15.99
C ASN A 43 -3.74 -3.83 16.67
N HIS A 44 -2.98 -2.75 16.84
CA HIS A 44 -3.41 -1.49 17.47
C HIS A 44 -3.75 -0.37 16.48
N VAL A 45 -3.63 -0.63 15.17
CA VAL A 45 -4.13 0.30 14.14
C VAL A 45 -5.67 0.24 14.17
N VAL A 46 -6.34 1.39 14.06
CA VAL A 46 -7.81 1.42 14.01
C VAL A 46 -8.27 0.88 12.66
N ASP A 47 -9.29 0.04 12.63
CA ASP A 47 -9.87 -0.41 11.36
C ASP A 47 -10.98 0.53 10.92
N HIS A 48 -10.74 1.30 9.85
CA HIS A 48 -11.76 2.14 9.22
C HIS A 48 -12.60 1.40 8.16
N ASN A 49 -12.41 0.07 8.01
CA ASN A 49 -13.07 -0.79 7.01
C ASN A 49 -13.00 -0.19 5.59
N TYR A 50 -11.82 0.32 5.23
CA TYR A 50 -11.55 0.91 3.92
C TYR A 50 -11.07 -0.15 2.93
N ASN A 51 -11.64 -0.12 1.72
CA ASN A 51 -11.27 -0.99 0.62
C ASN A 51 -10.44 -0.23 -0.42
N ILE A 52 -9.39 -0.87 -0.92
CA ILE A 52 -8.70 -0.44 -2.13
C ILE A 52 -9.39 -1.14 -3.29
N ASN A 53 -9.96 -0.34 -4.19
CA ASN A 53 -10.53 -0.81 -5.44
C ASN A 53 -9.56 -0.50 -6.57
N LEU A 54 -9.05 -1.55 -7.22
CA LEU A 54 -8.14 -1.47 -8.35
C LEU A 54 -8.84 -2.05 -9.58
N SER A 55 -8.97 -1.21 -10.60
CA SER A 55 -9.53 -1.59 -11.90
C SER A 55 -8.37 -1.92 -12.85
N VAL A 56 -8.30 -3.17 -13.31
CA VAL A 56 -7.24 -3.67 -14.19
C VAL A 56 -7.82 -4.08 -15.53
N GLY A 57 -7.48 -3.36 -16.59
CA GLY A 57 -7.92 -3.65 -17.95
C GLY A 57 -8.41 -2.41 -18.70
N PRO A 58 -8.91 -2.58 -19.93
CA PRO A 58 -9.46 -1.47 -20.69
C PRO A 58 -10.78 -0.99 -20.09
N VAL A 59 -11.09 0.29 -20.31
CA VAL A 59 -12.33 0.92 -19.83
C VAL A 59 -13.54 0.17 -20.37
N GLY A 60 -14.42 -0.30 -19.49
CA GLY A 60 -15.63 -1.05 -19.82
C GLY A 60 -15.50 -2.58 -19.74
N GLU A 61 -14.27 -3.11 -19.66
CA GLU A 61 -13.99 -4.54 -19.51
C GLU A 61 -12.99 -4.82 -18.38
N ALA A 62 -12.81 -3.85 -17.48
CA ALA A 62 -11.82 -3.95 -16.43
C ALA A 62 -12.22 -4.99 -15.37
N PHE A 63 -11.20 -5.70 -14.89
CA PHE A 63 -11.31 -6.58 -13.74
C PHE A 63 -11.13 -5.78 -12.46
N GLU A 64 -12.09 -5.87 -11.55
CA GLU A 64 -12.08 -5.14 -10.28
C GLU A 64 -11.46 -6.01 -9.18
N ILE A 65 -10.42 -5.47 -8.55
CA ILE A 65 -9.75 -6.04 -7.39
C ILE A 65 -10.13 -5.19 -6.17
N ASP A 66 -10.86 -5.77 -5.24
CA ASP A 66 -11.24 -5.17 -3.97
C ASP A 66 -10.44 -5.85 -2.84
N VAL A 67 -9.61 -5.07 -2.16
CA VAL A 67 -8.87 -5.55 -0.99
C VAL A 67 -9.08 -4.63 0.20
N LYS A 68 -9.44 -5.23 1.33
CA LYS A 68 -9.47 -4.51 2.61
C LYS A 68 -8.08 -4.04 2.98
N LEU A 69 -7.92 -2.74 3.19
CA LEU A 69 -6.63 -2.14 3.55
C LEU A 69 -6.03 -2.79 4.81
N ARG A 70 -6.88 -3.15 5.79
CA ARG A 70 -6.46 -3.84 7.01
C ARG A 70 -5.77 -5.18 6.73
N GLN A 71 -6.21 -5.92 5.72
CA GLN A 71 -5.63 -7.23 5.37
C GLN A 71 -4.24 -7.10 4.72
N LEU A 72 -3.93 -5.92 4.19
CA LEU A 72 -2.63 -5.65 3.59
C LEU A 72 -1.60 -5.21 4.63
N MET A 73 -2.01 -4.74 5.80
CA MET A 73 -1.06 -4.23 6.80
C MET A 73 -0.04 -5.29 7.22
N ILE A 74 1.23 -4.92 7.25
CA ILE A 74 2.34 -5.81 7.60
C ILE A 74 3.16 -5.24 8.77
N SER A 75 3.73 -6.13 9.57
CA SER A 75 4.64 -5.75 10.66
C SER A 75 5.96 -5.20 10.10
N GLY A 76 6.52 -4.20 10.78
CA GLY A 76 7.77 -3.53 10.36
C GLY A 76 8.98 -4.46 10.25
N ASN A 77 9.02 -5.55 11.02
CA ASN A 77 10.07 -6.57 10.90
C ASN A 77 10.17 -7.19 9.49
N LEU A 78 9.06 -7.24 8.72
CA LEU A 78 9.07 -7.76 7.34
C LEU A 78 9.71 -6.80 6.33
N VAL A 79 9.98 -5.56 6.74
CA VAL A 79 10.64 -4.52 5.94
C VAL A 79 11.91 -3.98 6.60
N GLY A 80 12.44 -4.69 7.61
CA GLY A 80 13.69 -4.33 8.29
C GLY A 80 13.55 -3.21 9.33
N ASP A 81 12.35 -2.92 9.82
CA ASP A 81 12.08 -2.04 10.96
C ASP A 81 11.68 -2.86 12.22
N SER A 82 11.17 -2.21 13.26
CA SER A 82 10.69 -2.87 14.48
C SER A 82 9.33 -3.57 14.33
N SER A 83 9.04 -4.55 15.19
CA SER A 83 7.71 -5.16 15.33
C SER A 83 6.66 -4.22 15.94
N ASP A 84 7.10 -3.07 16.45
CA ASP A 84 6.26 -2.01 17.00
C ASP A 84 5.85 -1.00 15.92
N SER A 85 6.27 -1.20 14.67
CA SER A 85 5.82 -0.44 13.51
C SER A 85 4.84 -1.27 12.67
N CYS A 86 3.83 -0.62 12.09
CA CYS A 86 2.93 -1.25 11.13
C CYS A 86 2.97 -0.52 9.79
N TYR A 87 3.24 -1.23 8.72
CA TYR A 87 3.37 -0.67 7.38
C TYR A 87 2.16 -1.01 6.52
N ILE A 88 1.80 -0.08 5.65
CA ILE A 88 0.94 -0.39 4.51
C ILE A 88 1.88 -0.69 3.34
N PRO A 89 1.81 -1.90 2.74
CA PRO A 89 2.78 -2.40 1.77
C PRO A 89 2.54 -1.86 0.35
N ILE A 90 2.36 -0.55 0.28
CA ILE A 90 2.31 0.24 -0.94
C ILE A 90 3.48 1.21 -0.82
N PHE A 91 4.48 1.03 -1.68
CA PHE A 91 5.75 1.75 -1.62
C PHE A 91 5.95 2.60 -2.87
N LYS A 92 6.78 3.62 -2.78
CA LYS A 92 7.26 4.35 -3.95
C LYS A 92 8.20 3.45 -4.76
N SER A 93 8.03 3.40 -6.07
CA SER A 93 8.98 2.73 -6.96
C SER A 93 10.25 3.58 -7.07
N GLU A 94 11.40 2.93 -6.91
CA GLU A 94 12.72 3.54 -7.18
C GLU A 94 13.03 3.58 -8.69
N ASN A 95 12.34 2.75 -9.50
CA ASN A 95 12.52 2.70 -10.94
C ASN A 95 12.02 3.96 -11.65
N THR A 96 12.73 4.35 -12.71
CA THR A 96 12.50 5.55 -13.51
C THR A 96 11.31 5.46 -14.48
N GLU A 97 10.66 4.30 -14.58
CA GLU A 97 9.43 4.14 -15.37
C GLU A 97 8.29 4.86 -14.66
N LYS A 98 8.03 6.10 -15.09
CA LYS A 98 7.16 7.06 -14.41
C LYS A 98 5.68 6.65 -14.35
N ASP A 99 5.27 5.65 -15.12
CA ASP A 99 3.86 5.31 -15.32
C ASP A 99 3.58 3.81 -15.11
N VAL A 100 4.45 3.08 -14.40
CA VAL A 100 4.29 1.63 -14.19
C VAL A 100 4.01 1.32 -12.73
N TRP A 101 2.91 0.62 -12.49
CA TRP A 101 2.56 0.06 -11.20
C TRP A 101 3.05 -1.39 -11.14
N TYR A 102 3.73 -1.77 -10.06
CA TYR A 102 4.10 -3.16 -9.82
C TYR A 102 3.18 -3.75 -8.75
N LEU A 103 2.43 -4.78 -9.13
CA LEU A 103 1.52 -5.49 -8.24
C LEU A 103 2.20 -6.75 -7.71
N GLY A 104 2.49 -6.76 -6.42
CA GLY A 104 3.04 -7.92 -5.73
C GLY A 104 1.97 -8.95 -5.36
N ASN A 105 2.42 -10.16 -5.04
CA ASN A 105 1.54 -11.28 -4.69
C ASN A 105 0.66 -11.01 -3.46
N LEU A 106 1.07 -10.16 -2.53
CA LEU A 106 0.31 -9.86 -1.32
C LEU A 106 -1.10 -9.31 -1.63
N LEU A 107 -1.23 -8.51 -2.69
CA LEU A 107 -2.53 -8.00 -3.16
C LEU A 107 -3.39 -9.07 -3.82
N MET A 108 -2.76 -10.11 -4.34
CA MET A 108 -3.40 -11.15 -5.13
C MET A 108 -3.70 -12.41 -4.32
N ASN A 109 -3.36 -12.44 -3.03
CA ASN A 109 -3.57 -13.61 -2.15
C ASN A 109 -5.03 -14.08 -2.09
N ASN A 110 -5.99 -13.20 -2.35
CA ASN A 110 -7.42 -13.52 -2.35
C ASN A 110 -7.98 -13.87 -3.74
N TYR A 111 -7.13 -13.88 -4.77
CA TYR A 111 -7.51 -14.09 -6.16
C TYR A 111 -6.80 -15.31 -6.73
N TYR A 112 -7.56 -16.19 -7.39
CA TYR A 112 -6.98 -17.27 -8.18
C TYR A 112 -6.46 -16.69 -9.49
N MET A 113 -5.14 -16.81 -9.72
CA MET A 113 -4.47 -16.47 -10.98
C MET A 113 -4.19 -17.72 -11.80
#